data_AF-A0A1F0CR54-F1
#
_entry.id   AF-A0A1F0CR54-F1
#
_cell.length_a   1.000
_cell.length_b   1.000
_cell.length_c   1.000
_cell.angle_alpha   90.00
_cell.angle_beta   90.00
_cell.angle_gamma   90.00
#
_symmetry.space_group_name_H-M   'P 1'
#
loop_
_entity.id
_entity.type
_entity.pdbx_description
1 polymer ?
#
loop_
_entity_poly.entity_id
_entity_poly.type
_entity_poly.pdbx_seq_one_letter_code
_entity_poly.pdbx_strand_id
1 'polypeptide(L)'
;MLTDSLGAILIAVVSAAGSALVAWLKLRGDRSASVPAAYQALLADVKHWTGEQLAERDRKIEHLESDVEELKTAVATWRGKFQSAVHYIRCLYETVDDRIPLPTPPHDIRQDLQ
;
A
#
# COMPACT_ATOMS: atom_id res chain seq x y z
N MET A 1 17.20 -2.23 0.43
CA MET A 1 17.01 -2.65 1.85
C MET A 1 15.71 -3.43 2.08
N LEU A 2 14.51 -2.93 1.72
CA LEU A 2 13.24 -3.69 1.88
C LEU A 2 13.06 -4.85 0.88
N THR A 3 13.61 -4.73 -0.32
CA THR A 3 13.64 -5.82 -1.33
C THR A 3 14.61 -6.94 -0.94
N ASP A 4 15.73 -6.58 -0.32
CA ASP A 4 16.75 -7.54 0.14
C ASP A 4 16.25 -8.39 1.31
N SER A 5 15.42 -7.82 2.19
CA SER A 5 14.84 -8.54 3.34
C SER A 5 13.74 -9.53 2.95
N LEU A 6 12.90 -9.18 1.96
CA LEU A 6 11.87 -10.10 1.43
C LEU A 6 12.49 -11.31 0.73
N GLY A 7 13.56 -11.09 -0.05
CA GLY A 7 14.33 -12.17 -0.66
C GLY A 7 14.92 -13.12 0.39
N ALA A 8 15.50 -12.57 1.47
CA ALA A 8 16.05 -13.36 2.57
C ALA A 8 14.98 -14.19 3.30
N ILE A 9 13.78 -13.64 3.51
CA ILE A 9 12.66 -14.36 4.17
C ILE A 9 12.17 -15.52 3.30
N LEU A 10 12.00 -15.32 1.99
CA LEU A 10 11.61 -16.39 1.06
C LEU A 10 12.64 -17.51 1.03
N ILE A 11 13.93 -17.17 0.95
CA ILE A 11 15.01 -18.15 0.98
C ILE A 11 15.01 -18.93 2.30
N ALA A 12 14.79 -18.25 3.44
CA ALA A 12 14.73 -18.89 4.74
C ALA A 12 13.55 -19.87 4.87
N VAL A 13 12.36 -19.51 4.39
CA VAL A 13 11.17 -20.37 4.41
C VAL A 13 11.34 -21.60 3.51
N VAL A 14 11.85 -21.42 2.30
CA VAL A 14 12.11 -22.53 1.36
C VAL A 14 13.21 -23.45 1.91
N SER A 15 14.25 -22.89 2.52
CA SER A 15 15.34 -23.67 3.15
C SER A 15 14.85 -24.45 4.37
N ALA A 16 13.99 -23.84 5.20
CA ALA A 16 13.39 -24.50 6.35
C ALA A 16 12.44 -25.64 5.93
N ALA A 17 11.59 -25.39 4.94
CA ALA A 17 10.68 -26.40 4.39
C ALA A 17 11.43 -27.57 3.74
N GLY A 18 12.48 -27.28 2.96
CA GLY A 18 13.35 -28.29 2.37
C GLY A 18 14.09 -29.13 3.43
N SER A 19 14.58 -28.47 4.49
CA SER A 19 15.27 -29.15 5.60
C SER A 19 14.33 -30.04 6.41
N ALA A 20 13.11 -29.56 6.69
CA ALA A 20 12.08 -30.32 7.39
C ALA A 20 11.64 -31.55 6.57
N LEU A 21 11.51 -31.41 5.25
CA LEU A 21 11.18 -32.51 4.35
C LEU A 21 12.30 -33.57 4.31
N VAL A 22 13.56 -33.15 4.23
CA VAL A 22 14.72 -34.06 4.26
C VAL A 22 14.80 -34.79 5.60
N ALA A 23 14.53 -34.11 6.71
CA ALA A 23 14.48 -34.72 8.04
C ALA A 23 13.33 -35.74 8.15
N TRP A 24 12.15 -35.39 7.64
CA TRP A 24 10.97 -36.26 7.63
C TRP A 24 11.16 -37.50 6.74
N LEU A 25 11.77 -37.34 5.55
CA LEU A 25 12.13 -38.44 4.65
C LEU A 25 13.19 -39.36 5.25
N LYS A 26 14.22 -38.80 5.93
CA LYS A 26 15.23 -39.59 6.64
C LYS A 26 14.64 -40.41 7.78
N LEU A 27 13.64 -39.87 8.50
CA LEU A 27 12.93 -40.56 9.57
C LEU A 27 12.06 -41.72 9.05
N ARG A 28 11.62 -41.70 7.77
CA ARG A 28 10.75 -42.73 7.18
C ARG A 28 11.47 -43.87 6.46
N GLY A 29 12.79 -43.86 6.33
CA GLY A 29 13.58 -45.02 5.90
C GLY A 29 13.37 -45.55 4.47
N ASP A 30 12.54 -44.92 3.64
CA ASP A 30 12.26 -45.38 2.28
C ASP A 30 13.28 -44.86 1.27
N ARG A 31 14.07 -45.79 0.71
CA ARG A 31 15.07 -45.55 -0.34
C ARG A 31 14.42 -45.02 -1.62
N SER A 32 14.82 -43.81 -2.01
CA SER A 32 15.04 -43.31 -3.38
C SER A 32 13.89 -43.25 -4.40
N ALA A 33 12.76 -43.94 -4.21
CA ALA A 33 11.62 -43.91 -5.16
C ALA A 33 10.50 -42.92 -4.75
N SER A 34 10.42 -42.55 -3.48
CA SER A 34 9.38 -41.64 -2.93
C SER A 34 9.79 -40.16 -2.91
N VAL A 35 11.09 -39.88 -3.05
CA VAL A 35 11.65 -38.51 -3.10
C VAL A 35 11.05 -37.68 -4.24
N PRO A 36 10.82 -38.20 -5.46
CA PRO A 36 10.23 -37.42 -6.55
C PRO A 36 8.77 -37.02 -6.27
N ALA A 37 7.97 -37.93 -5.69
CA ALA A 37 6.57 -37.68 -5.39
C ALA A 37 6.40 -36.69 -4.23
N ALA A 38 7.18 -36.84 -3.16
CA ALA A 38 7.19 -35.92 -2.04
C ALA A 38 7.69 -34.51 -2.46
N TYR A 39 8.68 -34.46 -3.36
CA TYR A 39 9.18 -33.21 -3.92
C TYR A 39 8.16 -32.52 -4.84
N GLN A 40 7.43 -33.28 -5.66
CA GLN A 40 6.34 -32.74 -6.48
C GLN A 40 5.19 -32.19 -5.63
N ALA A 41 4.81 -32.88 -4.56
CA ALA A 41 3.79 -32.40 -3.63
C ALA A 41 4.22 -31.10 -2.94
N LEU A 42 5.48 -30.99 -2.51
CA LEU A 42 6.02 -29.76 -1.93
C LEU A 42 6.05 -28.61 -2.95
N LEU A 43 6.47 -28.87 -4.19
CA LEU A 43 6.46 -27.86 -5.25
C LEU A 43 5.03 -27.38 -5.55
N ALA A 44 4.04 -28.27 -5.52
CA ALA A 44 2.64 -27.92 -5.69
C ALA A 44 2.15 -27.03 -4.54
N ASP A 45 2.46 -27.38 -3.28
CA ASP A 45 2.11 -26.59 -2.10
C ASP A 45 2.78 -25.21 -2.11
N VAL A 46 4.08 -25.15 -2.42
CA VAL A 46 4.82 -23.89 -2.52
C VAL A 46 4.26 -23.03 -3.64
N LYS A 47 3.92 -23.62 -4.79
CA LYS A 47 3.32 -22.89 -5.92
C LYS A 47 1.94 -22.35 -5.55
N HIS A 48 1.13 -23.15 -4.84
CA HIS A 48 -0.18 -22.74 -4.37
C HIS A 48 -0.09 -21.60 -3.35
N TRP A 49 0.71 -21.78 -2.29
CA TRP A 49 0.94 -20.76 -1.28
C TRP A 49 1.53 -19.47 -1.86
N THR A 50 2.48 -19.57 -2.79
CA THR A 50 3.06 -18.39 -3.45
C THR A 50 2.01 -17.68 -4.32
N GLY A 51 1.15 -18.44 -4.99
CA GLY A 51 0.03 -17.89 -5.75
C GLY A 51 -0.97 -17.12 -4.87
N GLU A 52 -1.34 -17.67 -3.72
CA GLU A 52 -2.22 -17.00 -2.76
C GLU A 52 -1.56 -15.74 -2.18
N GLN A 53 -0.28 -15.80 -1.83
CA GLN A 53 0.47 -14.66 -1.28
C GLN A 53 0.68 -13.55 -2.30
N LEU A 54 0.88 -13.90 -3.58
CA LEU A 54 0.93 -12.93 -4.68
C LEU A 54 -0.44 -12.26 -4.87
N ALA A 55 -1.52 -13.03 -4.92
CA ALA A 55 -2.87 -12.49 -5.07
C ALA A 55 -3.26 -11.57 -3.90
N GLU A 56 -2.91 -11.95 -2.66
CA GLU A 56 -3.15 -11.12 -1.48
C GLU A 56 -2.31 -9.84 -1.48
N ARG A 57 -1.08 -9.91 -1.98
CA ARG A 57 -0.24 -8.71 -2.18
C ARG A 57 -0.81 -7.79 -3.25
N ASP A 58 -1.26 -8.34 -4.37
CA ASP A 58 -1.80 -7.54 -5.47
C ASP A 58 -3.05 -6.79 -5.03
N ARG A 59 -3.94 -7.43 -4.27
CA ARG A 59 -5.11 -6.76 -3.66
C ARG A 59 -4.71 -5.64 -2.71
N LYS A 60 -3.66 -5.85 -1.89
CA LYS A 60 -3.17 -4.80 -0.99
C LYS A 60 -2.57 -3.63 -1.75
N ILE A 61 -1.84 -3.90 -2.83
CA ILE A 61 -1.28 -2.85 -3.69
C ILE A 61 -2.42 -2.04 -4.31
N GLU A 62 -3.43 -2.70 -4.87
CA GLU A 62 -4.58 -2.03 -5.47
C GLU A 62 -5.32 -1.15 -4.45
N HIS A 63 -5.52 -1.64 -3.22
CA HIS A 63 -6.11 -0.85 -2.15
C HIS A 63 -5.24 0.36 -1.76
N LEU A 64 -3.92 0.16 -1.61
CA LEU A 64 -2.99 1.24 -1.28
C LEU A 64 -2.92 2.29 -2.39
N GLU A 65 -2.97 1.89 -3.66
CA GLU A 65 -3.02 2.81 -4.79
C GLU A 65 -4.31 3.63 -4.78
N SER A 66 -5.44 3.01 -4.48
CA SER A 66 -6.73 3.71 -4.30
C SER A 66 -6.67 4.73 -3.16
N ASP A 67 -6.17 4.33 -1.99
CA ASP A 67 -6.06 5.21 -0.80
C ASP A 67 -5.14 6.41 -1.10
N VAL A 68 -4.05 6.19 -1.82
CA VAL A 68 -3.11 7.25 -2.20
C VAL A 68 -3.77 8.24 -3.15
N GLU A 69 -4.59 7.76 -4.09
CA GLU A 69 -5.27 8.64 -5.04
C GLU A 69 -6.38 9.47 -4.40
N GLU A 70 -7.13 8.86 -3.46
CA GLU A 70 -8.09 9.58 -2.63
C GLU A 70 -7.40 10.66 -1.80
N LEU A 71 -6.30 10.32 -1.14
CA LEU A 71 -5.55 11.26 -0.31
C LEU A 71 -4.97 12.41 -1.14
N LYS A 72 -4.42 12.13 -2.32
CA LYS A 72 -3.95 13.19 -3.25
C LYS A 72 -5.08 14.14 -3.63
N THR A 73 -6.26 13.60 -3.92
CA THR A 73 -7.45 14.38 -4.29
C THR A 73 -7.90 15.26 -3.12
N ALA A 74 -7.94 14.71 -1.91
CA ALA A 74 -8.26 15.46 -0.70
C ALA A 74 -7.25 16.60 -0.47
N VAL A 75 -5.94 16.29 -0.55
CA VAL A 75 -4.87 17.30 -0.39
C VAL A 75 -4.95 18.38 -1.46
N ALA A 76 -5.22 18.03 -2.72
CA ALA A 76 -5.38 19.00 -3.80
C ALA A 76 -6.56 19.94 -3.54
N THR A 77 -7.67 19.41 -3.05
CA THR A 77 -8.87 20.17 -2.67
C THR A 77 -8.56 21.15 -1.54
N TRP A 78 -7.96 20.66 -0.44
CA TRP A 78 -7.55 21.50 0.68
C TRP A 78 -6.58 22.59 0.26
N ARG A 79 -5.58 22.26 -0.57
CA ARG A 79 -4.64 23.25 -1.11
C ARG A 79 -5.37 24.35 -1.89
N GLY A 80 -6.35 24.00 -2.72
CA GLY A 80 -7.19 24.98 -3.44
C GLY A 80 -7.95 25.89 -2.48
N LYS A 81 -8.63 25.31 -1.48
CA LYS A 81 -9.35 26.06 -0.44
C LYS A 81 -8.44 27.03 0.32
N PHE A 82 -7.26 26.57 0.75
CA PHE A 82 -6.27 27.41 1.42
C PHE A 82 -5.76 28.55 0.54
N GLN A 83 -5.51 28.30 -0.74
CA GLN A 83 -5.11 29.34 -1.68
C GLN A 83 -6.22 30.39 -1.83
N SER A 84 -7.47 29.96 -2.00
CA SER A 84 -8.65 30.84 -2.05
C SER A 84 -8.82 31.66 -0.77
N ALA A 85 -8.62 31.04 0.41
CA ALA A 85 -8.67 31.71 1.71
C ALA A 85 -7.57 32.78 1.86
N VAL A 86 -6.32 32.44 1.54
CA VAL A 86 -5.19 33.38 1.62
C VAL A 86 -5.38 34.54 0.65
N HIS A 87 -5.85 34.27 -0.56
CA HIS A 87 -6.14 35.31 -1.54
C HIS A 87 -7.26 36.23 -1.04
N TYR A 88 -8.32 35.68 -0.48
CA TYR A 88 -9.42 36.44 0.10
C TYR A 88 -8.96 37.33 1.27
N ILE A 89 -8.14 36.81 2.18
CA ILE A 89 -7.56 37.59 3.29
C ILE A 89 -6.69 38.74 2.76
N ARG A 90 -5.92 38.50 1.68
CA ARG A 90 -5.13 39.56 1.04
C ARG A 90 -6.03 40.65 0.45
N CYS A 91 -7.08 40.28 -0.28
CA CYS A 91 -8.06 41.25 -0.79
C CYS A 91 -8.71 42.04 0.34
N LEU A 92 -9.07 41.38 1.44
CA LEU A 92 -9.63 42.05 2.62
C LEU A 92 -8.67 43.09 3.19
N TYR A 93 -7.39 42.74 3.33
CA TYR A 93 -6.35 43.66 3.82
C TYR A 93 -6.16 44.88 2.91
N GLU A 94 -6.26 44.70 1.58
CA GLU A 94 -6.20 45.79 0.61
C GLU A 94 -7.45 46.70 0.66
N THR A 95 -8.59 46.18 1.11
CA THR A 95 -9.86 46.93 1.29
C THR A 95 -10.07 47.52 2.69
N VAL A 96 -9.06 47.59 3.56
CA VAL A 96 -9.16 48.14 4.93
C VAL A 96 -9.45 49.66 4.98
N ASP A 97 -9.52 50.34 3.83
CA ASP A 97 -10.09 51.69 3.78
C ASP A 97 -11.63 51.61 3.91
N ASP A 98 -12.20 52.20 4.97
CA ASP A 98 -13.63 52.12 5.38
C ASP A 98 -14.65 52.50 4.29
N ARG A 99 -14.18 53.04 3.16
CA ARG A 99 -14.99 53.47 2.02
C ARG A 99 -15.16 52.39 0.95
N ILE A 100 -14.42 51.29 1.03
CA ILE A 100 -14.46 50.22 0.02
C ILE A 100 -15.37 49.09 0.53
N PRO A 101 -16.38 48.66 -0.25
CA PRO A 101 -17.21 47.51 0.12
C PRO A 101 -16.35 46.26 0.29
N LEU A 102 -16.56 45.54 1.39
CA LEU A 102 -15.86 44.28 1.66
C LEU A 102 -16.09 43.30 0.49
N PRO A 103 -15.02 42.68 -0.06
CA PRO A 103 -15.16 41.67 -1.08
C PRO A 103 -15.97 40.49 -0.53
N THR A 104 -16.80 39.87 -1.38
CA THR A 104 -17.57 38.68 -1.00
C THR A 104 -16.64 37.46 -0.96
N PRO A 105 -16.73 36.57 0.05
CA PRO A 105 -15.89 35.39 0.13
C PRO A 105 -16.08 34.47 -1.09
N PRO A 106 -14.99 33.94 -1.67
CA PRO A 106 -15.03 32.95 -2.74
C PRO A 106 -15.90 31.74 -2.38
N HIS A 107 -16.53 31.15 -3.39
CA HIS A 107 -17.45 30.02 -3.20
C HIS A 107 -16.77 28.84 -2.47
N ASP A 108 -15.50 28.57 -2.78
CA ASP A 108 -14.72 27.43 -2.26
C ASP A 108 -14.55 27.44 -0.73
N ILE A 109 -14.53 28.63 -0.12
CA ILE A 109 -14.36 28.81 1.33
C ILE A 109 -15.66 29.18 2.02
N ARG A 110 -16.68 29.61 1.25
CA ARG A 110 -17.97 30.05 1.79
C ARG A 110 -18.73 28.91 2.46
N GLN A 111 -18.60 27.69 1.93
CA GLN A 111 -19.23 26.49 2.48
C GLN A 111 -18.65 26.10 3.84
N ASP A 112 -17.40 26.48 4.11
CA ASP A 112 -16.70 26.17 5.37
C ASP A 112 -16.94 27.24 6.46
N LEU A 113 -17.67 28.32 6.15
CA LEU A 113 -17.97 29.44 7.04
C LEU A 113 -19.39 29.39 7.66
N GLN A 114 -20.19 28.39 7.29
CA GLN A 114 -21.51 28.11 7.87
C GLN A 114 -21.40 27.17 9.06
#